data_AF-A0A0M8UD02-F1
#
_entry.id   AF-A0A0M8UD02-F1
#
_cell.length_a   1.000
_cell.length_b   1.000
_cell.length_c   1.000
_cell.angle_alpha   90.00
_cell.angle_beta   90.00
_cell.angle_gamma   90.00
#
_symmetry.space_group_name_H-M   'P 1'
#
loop_
_entity.id
_entity.type
_entity.pdbx_description
1 polymer ?
#
loop_
_entity_poly.entity_id
_entity_poly.type
_entity_poly.pdbx_seq_one_letter_code
_entity_poly.pdbx_strand_id
1 'polypeptide(L)'
;MAVIHRTTMSPGKLELLAAWMPSKPWYRGGGAPLLAKAGGFRLDDPEGEVGIEFMVVTDTSGDSPVTYQVPLTYRGTPLEHAENGLIGTSEHGVLGRRWIYDGAHDVVLVEQLLALLAGRTAAQDQNASDVPDPTVEVRTEGPGVPQGLTGPGAVTDTADASLVTVGPSTQDGPDSTLTLCRVLRPGPAPAGDGAAGRVLAGWSAPDGARRHGQFARLAASER
;
A
#
# COMPACT_ATOMS: atom_id res chain seq x y z
N MET A 1 7.99 15.31 -4.02
CA MET A 1 7.60 14.82 -5.37
C MET A 1 8.60 13.77 -5.84
N ALA A 2 8.13 12.58 -6.19
CA ALA A 2 8.96 11.39 -6.32
C ALA A 2 9.37 11.09 -7.78
N VAL A 3 10.64 11.32 -8.12
CA VAL A 3 11.19 11.06 -9.45
C VAL A 3 11.34 9.56 -9.72
N ILE A 4 10.96 9.09 -10.92
CA ILE A 4 11.18 7.71 -11.37
C ILE A 4 12.52 7.63 -12.11
N HIS A 5 13.47 6.93 -11.52
CA HIS A 5 14.71 6.58 -12.21
C HIS A 5 14.53 5.29 -13.00
N ARG A 6 14.79 5.34 -14.31
CA ARG A 6 14.90 4.15 -15.16
C ARG A 6 16.27 3.51 -14.93
N THR A 7 16.39 2.68 -13.90
CA THR A 7 17.64 2.01 -13.53
C THR A 7 17.37 0.61 -12.99
N THR A 8 18.43 -0.12 -12.65
CA THR A 8 18.35 -1.46 -12.07
C THR A 8 18.25 -1.41 -10.55
N MET A 9 17.64 -2.47 -10.00
CA MET A 9 17.57 -2.75 -8.57
C MET A 9 18.03 -4.20 -8.36
N SER A 10 18.89 -4.43 -7.37
CA SER A 10 19.40 -5.77 -7.05
C SER A 10 19.46 -5.98 -5.54
N PRO A 11 18.69 -6.92 -4.96
CA PRO A 11 17.64 -7.71 -5.60
C PRO A 11 16.50 -6.85 -6.16
N GLY A 12 15.78 -7.37 -7.16
CA GLY A 12 14.62 -6.69 -7.74
C GLY A 12 13.41 -6.70 -6.79
N LYS A 13 12.43 -5.81 -7.03
CA LYS A 13 11.21 -5.73 -6.21
C LYS A 13 10.45 -7.06 -6.17
N LEU A 14 10.27 -7.71 -7.32
CA LEU A 14 9.56 -8.99 -7.40
C LEU A 14 10.31 -10.12 -6.67
N GLU A 15 11.65 -10.11 -6.69
CA GLU A 15 12.46 -11.11 -5.98
C GLU A 15 12.32 -10.95 -4.45
N LEU A 16 12.37 -9.71 -3.96
CA LEU A 16 12.16 -9.40 -2.55
C LEU A 16 10.75 -9.80 -2.10
N LEU A 17 9.73 -9.49 -2.90
CA LEU A 17 8.35 -9.89 -2.60
C LEU A 17 8.16 -11.41 -2.64
N ALA A 18 8.76 -12.11 -3.60
CA ALA A 18 8.66 -13.56 -3.70
C ALA A 18 9.26 -14.27 -2.47
N ALA A 19 10.30 -13.68 -1.87
CA ALA A 19 10.89 -14.20 -0.62
C ALA A 19 10.06 -13.85 0.63
N TRP A 20 9.44 -12.66 0.67
CA TRP A 20 8.78 -12.12 1.86
C TRP A 20 7.30 -12.51 1.99
N MET A 21 6.53 -12.48 0.90
CA MET A 21 5.08 -12.73 0.92
C MET A 21 4.70 -14.10 1.53
N PRO A 22 5.43 -15.20 1.28
CA PRO A 22 5.07 -16.52 1.83
C PRO A 22 4.99 -16.60 3.35
N SER A 23 5.65 -15.69 4.08
CA SER A 23 5.59 -15.66 5.54
C SER A 23 4.34 -14.95 6.09
N LYS A 24 3.46 -14.44 5.21
CA LYS A 24 2.35 -13.57 5.61
C LYS A 24 1.01 -14.30 5.69
N PRO A 25 0.17 -14.03 6.71
CA PRO A 25 -1.10 -14.72 6.90
C PRO A 25 -2.09 -14.57 5.73
N TRP A 26 -1.98 -13.49 4.96
CA TRP A 26 -2.84 -13.21 3.82
C TRP A 26 -2.37 -13.84 2.51
N TYR A 27 -1.14 -14.35 2.46
CA TYR A 27 -0.63 -15.03 1.27
C TYR A 27 -1.35 -16.38 1.07
N ARG A 28 -1.67 -16.70 -0.19
CA ARG A 28 -2.54 -17.82 -0.55
C ARG A 28 -1.84 -18.91 -1.37
N GLY A 29 -0.61 -18.68 -1.81
CA GLY A 29 0.16 -19.70 -2.51
C GLY A 29 0.72 -20.74 -1.54
N GLY A 30 0.97 -21.93 -2.09
CA GLY A 30 1.53 -23.07 -1.34
C GLY A 30 3.01 -23.34 -1.62
N GLY A 31 3.66 -22.53 -2.47
CA GLY A 31 5.04 -22.73 -2.92
C GLY A 31 5.75 -21.43 -3.26
N ALA A 32 6.81 -21.51 -4.06
CA ALA A 32 7.55 -20.32 -4.51
C ALA A 32 6.67 -19.44 -5.41
N PRO A 33 6.45 -18.16 -5.06
CA PRO A 33 5.61 -17.26 -5.85
C PRO A 33 6.14 -17.05 -7.27
N LEU A 34 5.24 -17.03 -8.25
CA LEU A 34 5.53 -16.60 -9.63
C LEU A 34 4.85 -15.25 -9.85
N LEU A 35 5.53 -14.19 -9.42
CA LEU A 35 4.97 -12.84 -9.39
C LEU A 35 5.15 -12.11 -10.72
N ALA A 36 4.07 -11.53 -11.22
CA ALA A 36 4.08 -10.54 -12.29
C ALA A 36 3.52 -9.21 -11.81
N LYS A 37 4.15 -8.08 -12.18
CA LYS A 37 3.59 -6.74 -11.90
C LYS A 37 2.29 -6.56 -12.69
N ALA A 38 1.23 -6.18 -11.99
CA ALA A 38 -0.13 -6.10 -12.53
C ALA A 38 -0.71 -4.67 -12.48
N GLY A 39 -0.05 -3.73 -11.81
CA GLY A 39 -0.57 -2.37 -11.65
C GLY A 39 -0.03 -1.70 -10.40
N GLY A 40 -0.75 -0.67 -9.97
CA GLY A 40 -0.42 0.12 -8.81
C GLY A 40 -0.38 1.61 -9.10
N PHE A 41 -0.20 2.39 -8.04
CA PHE A 41 -0.04 3.84 -8.08
C PHE A 41 1.02 4.26 -7.06
N ARG A 42 1.38 5.53 -7.04
CA ARG A 42 2.33 6.10 -6.09
C ARG A 42 1.70 7.24 -5.30
N LEU A 43 2.32 7.55 -4.18
CA LEU A 43 2.08 8.80 -3.45
C LEU A 43 3.41 9.55 -3.35
N ASP A 44 3.32 10.86 -3.24
CA ASP A 44 4.48 11.70 -3.00
C ASP A 44 4.69 11.88 -1.50
N ASP A 45 5.93 11.66 -1.07
CA ASP A 45 6.40 12.18 0.22
C ASP A 45 6.54 13.71 0.13
N PRO A 46 5.92 14.49 1.04
CA PRO A 46 6.09 15.93 1.13
C PRO A 46 7.54 16.37 1.27
N GLU A 47 8.35 15.63 2.03
CA GLU A 47 9.77 15.93 2.25
C GLU A 47 10.65 15.38 1.13
N GLY A 48 10.12 14.47 0.30
CA GLY A 48 10.83 13.91 -0.86
C GLY A 48 11.89 12.86 -0.54
N GLU A 49 11.94 12.36 0.70
CA GLU A 49 12.95 11.42 1.20
C GLU A 49 12.54 9.96 1.06
N VAL A 50 11.22 9.69 1.06
CA VAL A 50 10.64 8.35 1.02
C VAL A 50 9.91 8.13 -0.30
N GLY A 51 10.31 7.09 -1.04
CA GLY A 51 9.51 6.61 -2.17
C GLY A 51 8.29 5.84 -1.66
N ILE A 52 7.08 6.14 -2.13
CA ILE A 52 5.85 5.45 -1.74
C ILE A 52 5.21 4.81 -2.98
N GLU A 53 4.96 3.50 -2.93
CA GLU A 53 4.32 2.76 -4.03
C GLU A 53 3.27 1.78 -3.50
N PHE A 54 2.09 1.76 -4.10
CA PHE A 54 1.08 0.73 -3.90
C PHE A 54 1.19 -0.26 -5.06
N MET A 55 2.12 -1.21 -4.95
CA MET A 55 2.41 -2.14 -6.05
C MET A 55 1.36 -3.24 -6.10
N VAL A 56 0.83 -3.53 -7.30
CA VAL A 56 -0.03 -4.70 -7.52
C VAL A 56 0.77 -5.79 -8.21
N VAL A 57 0.72 -6.99 -7.64
CA VAL A 57 1.33 -8.19 -8.21
C VAL A 57 0.31 -9.31 -8.33
N THR A 58 0.40 -10.11 -9.39
CA THR A 58 -0.36 -11.35 -9.51
C THR A 58 0.58 -12.53 -9.38
N ASP A 59 0.26 -13.43 -8.45
CA ASP A 59 0.92 -14.73 -8.33
C ASP A 59 0.16 -15.76 -9.16
N THR A 60 0.87 -16.46 -10.04
CA THR A 60 0.33 -17.52 -10.90
C THR A 60 0.87 -18.91 -10.55
N SER A 61 1.52 -19.06 -9.40
CA SER A 61 2.13 -20.32 -8.96
C SER A 61 1.12 -21.39 -8.53
N GLY A 62 -0.10 -21.01 -8.14
CA GLY A 62 -1.19 -21.91 -7.76
C GLY A 62 -2.20 -22.22 -8.87
N ASP A 63 -3.21 -23.03 -8.54
CA ASP A 63 -4.27 -23.47 -9.48
C ASP A 63 -5.10 -22.31 -10.08
N SER A 64 -5.14 -21.17 -9.39
CA SER A 64 -5.82 -19.97 -9.86
C SER A 64 -5.00 -18.73 -9.50
N PRO A 65 -4.85 -17.76 -10.43
CA PRO A 65 -4.09 -16.54 -10.14
C PRO A 65 -4.67 -15.76 -8.96
N VAL A 66 -3.82 -15.31 -8.04
CA VAL A 66 -4.21 -14.45 -6.92
C VAL A 66 -3.50 -13.10 -7.07
N THR A 67 -4.27 -12.02 -6.99
CA THR A 67 -3.72 -10.67 -7.11
C THR A 67 -3.63 -10.02 -5.73
N TYR A 68 -2.46 -9.46 -5.45
CA TYR A 68 -2.13 -8.80 -4.20
C TYR A 68 -1.77 -7.34 -4.42
N GLN A 69 -2.11 -6.51 -3.45
CA GLN A 69 -1.52 -5.18 -3.29
C GLN A 69 -0.50 -5.21 -2.16
N VAL A 70 0.67 -4.65 -2.43
CA VAL A 70 1.73 -4.47 -1.44
C VAL A 70 2.11 -2.99 -1.40
N PRO A 71 1.69 -2.25 -0.37
CA PRO A 71 2.21 -0.90 -0.09
C PRO A 71 3.68 -1.01 0.32
N LEU A 72 4.53 -0.24 -0.36
CA LEU A 72 5.98 -0.26 -0.22
C LEU A 72 6.49 1.14 0.08
N THR A 73 7.44 1.22 1.00
CA THR A 73 8.28 2.41 1.16
C THR A 73 9.74 2.11 0.83
N TYR A 74 10.40 3.09 0.21
CA TYR A 74 11.82 3.04 -0.16
C TYR A 74 12.56 4.12 0.61
N ARG A 75 13.40 3.73 1.57
CA ARG A 75 14.17 4.66 2.40
C ARG A 75 15.66 4.59 2.11
N GLY A 76 16.33 5.74 2.21
CA GLY A 76 17.79 5.85 2.07
C GLY A 76 18.57 5.42 3.31
N THR A 77 17.89 5.20 4.43
CA THR A 77 18.43 4.70 5.70
C THR A 77 17.43 3.72 6.33
N PRO A 78 17.87 2.85 7.26
CA PRO A 78 16.95 2.02 8.03
C PRO A 78 15.95 2.88 8.81
N LEU A 79 14.70 2.43 8.88
CA LEU A 79 13.67 2.97 9.75
C LEU A 79 13.77 2.31 11.13
N GLU A 80 13.91 3.11 12.18
CA GLU A 80 13.94 2.62 13.56
C GLU A 80 12.58 2.04 13.98
N HIS A 81 12.59 0.96 14.77
CA HIS A 81 11.38 0.33 15.34
C HIS A 81 10.40 -0.25 14.30
N ALA A 82 10.84 -0.45 13.05
CA ALA A 82 10.04 -1.01 11.96
C ALA A 82 10.61 -2.32 11.41
N GLU A 83 11.39 -3.05 12.22
CA GLU A 83 12.09 -4.27 11.82
C GLU A 83 11.12 -5.36 11.32
N ASN A 84 9.95 -5.46 11.95
CA ASN A 84 8.88 -6.39 11.55
C ASN A 84 8.29 -6.09 10.16
N GLY A 85 8.45 -4.85 9.68
CA GLY A 85 8.03 -4.41 8.37
C GLY A 85 9.12 -4.52 7.29
N LEU A 86 10.37 -4.85 7.63
CA LEU A 86 11.44 -4.90 6.64
C LEU A 86 11.21 -6.06 5.66
N ILE A 87 11.06 -5.72 4.38
CA ILE A 87 10.98 -6.69 3.28
C ILE A 87 12.38 -7.10 2.85
N GLY A 88 13.30 -6.13 2.78
CA GLY A 88 14.70 -6.37 2.49
C GLY A 88 15.43 -5.10 2.08
N THR A 89 16.66 -5.27 1.59
CA THR A 89 17.44 -4.17 1.04
C THR A 89 17.78 -4.42 -0.43
N SER A 90 17.86 -3.36 -1.23
CA SER A 90 18.19 -3.42 -2.65
C SER A 90 19.19 -2.32 -3.02
N GLU A 91 20.17 -2.64 -3.86
CA GLU A 91 21.06 -1.66 -4.46
C GLU A 91 20.38 -1.04 -5.68
N HIS A 92 20.11 0.27 -5.62
CA HIS A 92 19.50 1.04 -6.70
C HIS A 92 20.58 1.80 -7.48
N GLY A 93 20.65 1.61 -8.80
CA GLY A 93 21.77 2.11 -9.61
C GLY A 93 22.01 3.62 -9.61
N VAL A 94 21.03 4.43 -9.17
CA VAL A 94 21.15 5.89 -9.02
C VAL A 94 21.15 6.34 -7.56
N LEU A 95 20.46 5.61 -6.69
CA LEU A 95 20.13 6.08 -5.34
C LEU A 95 20.96 5.33 -4.28
N GLY A 96 21.81 4.38 -4.69
CA GLY A 96 22.54 3.50 -3.78
C GLY A 96 21.61 2.53 -3.05
N ARG A 97 22.07 2.05 -1.89
CA ARG A 97 21.31 1.11 -1.07
C ARG A 97 19.97 1.69 -0.61
N ARG A 98 18.92 0.88 -0.72
CA ARG A 98 17.57 1.22 -0.29
C ARG A 98 17.04 0.16 0.65
N TRP A 99 16.40 0.60 1.73
CA TRP A 99 15.65 -0.24 2.64
C TRP A 99 14.19 -0.22 2.21
N ILE A 100 13.63 -1.41 1.99
CA ILE A 100 12.29 -1.58 1.47
C ILE A 100 11.44 -2.16 2.57
N TYR A 101 10.42 -1.42 2.97
CA TYR A 101 9.50 -1.81 4.03
C TYR A 101 8.11 -2.07 3.47
N ASP A 102 7.37 -2.93 4.16
CA ASP A 102 5.94 -2.98 4.11
C ASP A 102 5.39 -1.68 4.71
N GLY A 103 4.81 -0.83 3.86
CA GLY A 103 4.47 0.52 4.26
C GLY A 103 3.33 0.61 5.27
N ALA A 104 2.67 -0.50 5.62
CA ALA A 104 1.80 -0.56 6.79
C ALA A 104 2.54 -0.20 8.10
N HIS A 105 3.86 -0.39 8.14
CA HIS A 105 4.73 -0.09 9.28
C HIS A 105 5.46 1.26 9.13
N ASP A 106 5.16 2.05 8.10
CA ASP A 106 5.86 3.29 7.81
C ASP A 106 4.94 4.50 7.96
N VAL A 107 5.28 5.40 8.89
CA VAL A 107 4.54 6.64 9.17
C VAL A 107 4.27 7.45 7.92
N VAL A 108 5.24 7.55 7.00
CA VAL A 108 5.09 8.40 5.81
C VAL A 108 4.04 7.81 4.86
N LEU A 109 3.99 6.49 4.68
CA LEU A 109 2.95 5.88 3.85
C LEU A 109 1.57 6.02 4.50
N VAL A 110 1.46 5.74 5.80
CA VAL A 110 0.19 5.83 6.53
C VAL A 110 -0.37 7.25 6.48
N GLU A 111 0.46 8.27 6.74
CA GLU A 111 0.04 9.66 6.69
C GLU A 111 -0.32 10.13 5.27
N GLN A 112 0.43 9.72 4.24
CA GLN A 112 0.07 10.04 2.86
C GLN A 112 -1.20 9.34 2.39
N LEU A 113 -1.47 8.11 2.85
CA LEU A 113 -2.73 7.44 2.56
C LEU A 113 -3.91 8.11 3.26
N LEU A 114 -3.74 8.55 4.52
CA LEU A 114 -4.74 9.37 5.22
C LEU A 114 -4.96 10.72 4.53
N ALA A 115 -3.90 11.35 4.01
CA ALA A 115 -4.00 12.57 3.23
C ALA A 115 -4.75 12.34 1.90
N LEU A 116 -4.50 11.22 1.21
CA LEU A 116 -5.22 10.85 -0.02
C LEU A 116 -6.71 10.67 0.27
N LEU A 117 -7.05 9.90 1.30
CA LEU A 117 -8.42 9.67 1.75
C LEU A 117 -9.15 10.98 2.11
N ALA A 118 -8.41 11.97 2.64
CA ALA A 118 -8.93 13.29 2.98
C ALA A 118 -8.89 14.30 1.82
N GLY A 119 -8.49 13.88 0.61
CA GLY A 119 -8.40 14.75 -0.57
C GLY A 119 -7.30 15.81 -0.50
N ARG A 120 -6.28 15.63 0.36
CA ARG A 120 -5.16 16.57 0.55
C ARG A 120 -3.96 16.28 -0.34
N THR A 121 -3.91 15.11 -0.95
CA THR A 121 -2.91 14.73 -1.96
C THR A 121 -3.59 13.91 -3.05
N ALA A 122 -2.89 13.67 -4.16
CA ALA A 122 -3.37 12.89 -5.29
C ALA A 122 -2.46 11.69 -5.54
N ALA A 123 -3.07 10.58 -5.98
CA ALA A 123 -2.32 9.44 -6.48
C ALA A 123 -1.57 9.81 -7.76
N GLN A 124 -0.33 9.33 -7.87
CA GLN A 124 0.54 9.53 -9.02
C GLN A 124 0.67 8.25 -9.83
N ASP A 125 0.89 8.40 -11.14
CA ASP A 125 1.17 7.31 -12.05
C ASP A 125 2.43 6.56 -11.60
N GLN A 126 2.36 5.24 -11.63
CA GLN A 126 3.45 4.38 -11.18
C GLN A 126 4.65 4.31 -12.14
N ASN A 127 4.52 4.81 -13.38
CA ASN A 127 5.49 4.73 -14.45
C ASN A 127 5.93 6.11 -15.00
N ALA A 128 5.18 7.17 -14.70
CA ALA A 128 5.51 8.56 -15.02
C ALA A 128 5.70 9.41 -13.77
N SER A 129 6.69 10.31 -13.78
CA SER A 129 6.85 11.30 -12.71
C SER A 129 5.86 12.44 -12.92
N ASP A 130 5.26 12.92 -11.83
CA ASP A 130 4.48 14.16 -11.78
C ASP A 130 3.21 14.13 -12.64
N VAL A 131 2.70 12.92 -12.87
CA VAL A 131 1.47 12.66 -13.61
C VAL A 131 0.48 12.05 -12.63
N PRO A 132 -0.64 12.72 -12.31
CA PRO A 132 -1.70 12.11 -11.52
C PRO A 132 -2.21 10.82 -12.18
N ASP A 133 -2.53 9.80 -11.37
CA ASP A 133 -3.21 8.60 -11.84
C ASP A 133 -4.73 8.81 -11.79
N PRO A 134 -5.41 9.06 -12.92
CA PRO A 134 -6.84 9.32 -12.93
C PRO A 134 -7.69 8.07 -12.66
N THR A 135 -7.07 6.89 -12.55
CA THR A 135 -7.75 5.62 -12.30
C THR A 135 -7.91 5.31 -10.81
N VAL A 136 -7.29 6.11 -9.93
CA VAL A 136 -7.45 6.00 -8.49
C VAL A 136 -8.63 6.85 -8.04
N GLU A 137 -9.61 6.21 -7.42
CA GLU A 137 -10.83 6.82 -6.93
C GLU A 137 -10.81 6.90 -5.40
N VAL A 138 -11.13 8.07 -4.84
CA VAL A 138 -11.37 8.23 -3.40
C VAL A 138 -12.86 8.42 -3.18
N ARG A 139 -13.46 7.55 -2.35
CA ARG A 139 -14.85 7.67 -1.92
C ARG A 139 -14.91 7.98 -0.44
N THR A 140 -15.67 9.00 -0.07
CA THR A 140 -15.91 9.37 1.33
C THR A 140 -17.39 9.23 1.65
N GLU A 141 -17.70 8.72 2.85
CA GLU A 141 -19.07 8.62 3.36
C GLU A 141 -19.20 9.37 4.69
N GLY A 142 -20.43 9.78 5.03
CA GLY A 142 -20.71 10.47 6.28
C GLY A 142 -19.90 11.76 6.47
N PRO A 143 -19.33 12.03 7.67
CA PRO A 143 -18.53 13.23 7.92
C PRO A 143 -17.16 13.22 7.22
N GLY A 144 -16.80 12.12 6.53
CA GLY A 144 -15.49 11.95 5.91
C GLY A 144 -14.39 11.59 6.91
N VAL A 145 -13.14 11.75 6.47
CA VAL A 145 -11.94 11.38 7.23
C VAL A 145 -11.71 12.36 8.40
N PRO A 146 -11.59 11.88 9.65
CA PRO A 146 -11.24 12.72 10.79
C PRO A 146 -9.92 13.47 10.59
N GLN A 147 -9.85 14.70 11.10
CA GLN A 147 -8.61 15.48 11.06
C GLN A 147 -7.62 15.00 12.12
N GLY A 148 -6.33 15.23 11.86
CA GLY A 148 -5.26 15.00 12.84
C GLY A 148 -4.87 13.55 13.08
N LEU A 149 -5.43 12.59 12.32
CA LEU A 149 -5.03 11.19 12.38
C LEU A 149 -3.58 11.01 11.91
N THR A 150 -2.81 10.26 12.69
CA THR A 150 -1.44 9.80 12.42
C THR A 150 -1.29 8.33 12.81
N GLY A 151 -0.17 7.73 12.46
CA GLY A 151 0.17 6.33 12.72
C GLY A 151 1.49 5.97 12.04
N PRO A 152 1.82 4.67 11.91
CA PRO A 152 1.06 3.54 12.41
C PRO A 152 1.14 3.39 13.93
N GLY A 153 0.02 3.00 14.55
CA GLY A 153 0.01 2.35 15.86
C GLY A 153 0.26 0.84 15.71
N ALA A 154 -0.62 0.01 16.28
CA ALA A 154 -0.55 -1.43 16.09
C ALA A 154 -0.84 -1.83 14.63
N VAL A 155 -0.08 -2.79 14.11
CA VAL A 155 -0.28 -3.39 12.78
C VAL A 155 -0.57 -4.88 12.95
N THR A 156 -1.73 -5.33 12.47
CA THR A 156 -2.17 -6.73 12.54
C THR A 156 -2.52 -7.25 11.16
N ASP A 157 -1.86 -8.31 10.72
CA ASP A 157 -2.23 -9.03 9.49
C ASP A 157 -3.43 -9.96 9.73
N THR A 158 -4.38 -9.94 8.80
CA THR A 158 -5.51 -10.87 8.72
C THR A 158 -5.32 -11.81 7.52
N ALA A 159 -6.34 -12.62 7.23
CA ALA A 159 -6.32 -13.51 6.08
C ALA A 159 -6.37 -12.78 4.72
N ASP A 160 -6.77 -11.50 4.66
CA ASP A 160 -6.86 -10.77 3.39
C ASP A 160 -6.46 -9.29 3.46
N ALA A 161 -6.05 -8.81 4.63
CA ALA A 161 -5.72 -7.41 4.85
C ALA A 161 -4.61 -7.23 5.91
N SER A 162 -4.11 -6.00 6.04
CA SER A 162 -3.42 -5.52 7.24
C SER A 162 -4.27 -4.41 7.87
N LEU A 163 -4.47 -4.48 9.18
CA LEU A 163 -5.17 -3.50 9.98
C LEU A 163 -4.16 -2.64 10.71
N VAL A 164 -4.23 -1.33 10.51
CA VAL A 164 -3.35 -0.34 11.13
C VAL A 164 -4.19 0.56 12.03
N THR A 165 -3.87 0.60 13.32
CA THR A 165 -4.46 1.58 14.23
C THR A 165 -3.91 2.96 13.90
N VAL A 166 -4.79 3.94 13.74
CA VAL A 166 -4.43 5.35 13.54
C VAL A 166 -5.24 6.21 14.51
N GLY A 167 -4.61 7.23 15.07
CA GLY A 167 -5.20 8.03 16.13
C GLY A 167 -4.78 9.50 16.04
N PRO A 168 -5.46 10.41 16.75
CA PRO A 168 -5.10 11.82 16.79
C PRO A 168 -3.69 12.06 17.36
N SER A 169 -2.95 12.99 16.76
CA SER A 169 -1.57 13.33 17.16
C SER A 169 -1.44 14.09 18.48
N THR A 170 -2.49 14.78 18.95
CA THR A 170 -2.37 15.76 20.06
C THR A 170 -3.45 15.67 21.15
N GLN A 171 -4.42 14.76 21.07
CA GLN A 171 -5.53 14.65 22.05
C GLN A 171 -5.93 13.19 22.28
N ASP A 172 -6.57 12.90 23.42
CA ASP A 172 -7.42 11.71 23.55
C ASP A 172 -8.61 11.84 22.58
N GLY A 173 -8.65 11.00 21.56
CA GLY A 173 -9.76 10.86 20.64
C GLY A 173 -9.87 9.41 20.17
N PRO A 174 -11.02 9.00 19.60
CA PRO A 174 -11.20 7.60 19.24
C PRO A 174 -10.23 7.19 18.14
N ASP A 175 -9.57 6.06 18.33
CA ASP A 175 -8.79 5.43 17.28
C ASP A 175 -9.68 5.05 16.10
N SER A 176 -9.08 5.08 14.92
CA SER A 176 -9.63 4.54 13.69
C SER A 176 -8.77 3.36 13.23
N THR A 177 -9.36 2.49 12.43
CA THR A 177 -8.67 1.39 11.79
C THR A 177 -8.53 1.69 10.29
N LEU A 178 -7.28 1.84 9.85
CA LEU A 178 -6.90 1.88 8.45
C LEU A 178 -6.66 0.44 7.98
N THR A 179 -7.53 -0.05 7.10
CA THR A 179 -7.41 -1.38 6.49
C THR A 179 -6.73 -1.27 5.13
N LEU A 180 -5.63 -1.98 4.95
CA LEU A 180 -4.96 -2.19 3.65
C LEU A 180 -5.38 -3.55 3.08
N CYS A 181 -6.12 -3.56 1.97
CA CYS A 181 -6.54 -4.79 1.33
C CYS A 181 -5.34 -5.47 0.66
N ARG A 182 -4.91 -6.62 1.19
CA ARG A 182 -3.75 -7.36 0.67
C ARG A 182 -4.14 -8.25 -0.48
N VAL A 183 -5.29 -8.92 -0.39
CA VAL A 183 -5.86 -9.73 -1.48
C VAL A 183 -6.90 -8.90 -2.23
N LEU A 184 -6.63 -8.57 -3.49
CA LEU A 184 -7.53 -7.75 -4.28
C LEU A 184 -8.67 -8.58 -4.86
N ARG A 185 -9.89 -8.09 -4.66
CA ARG A 185 -11.12 -8.66 -5.25
C ARG A 185 -11.72 -7.64 -6.20
N PRO A 186 -12.03 -8.01 -7.46
CA PRO A 186 -12.72 -7.12 -8.36
C PRO A 186 -14.15 -6.89 -7.88
N GLY A 187 -14.60 -5.64 -7.94
CA GLY A 187 -15.97 -5.30 -7.56
C GLY A 187 -16.11 -3.88 -7.06
N PRO A 188 -17.35 -3.41 -6.88
CA PRO A 188 -17.58 -2.14 -6.22
C PRO A 188 -17.09 -2.20 -4.77
N ALA A 189 -16.72 -1.05 -4.23
CA ALA A 189 -16.58 -0.93 -2.78
C ALA A 189 -17.90 -1.33 -2.09
N PRO A 190 -17.83 -2.04 -0.95
CA PRO A 190 -18.98 -2.14 -0.06
C PRO A 190 -19.53 -0.75 0.27
N ALA A 191 -20.84 -0.63 0.45
CA ALA A 191 -21.49 0.63 0.84
C ALA A 191 -22.20 0.45 2.18
N GLY A 192 -22.23 1.48 3.01
CA GLY A 192 -23.00 1.49 4.26
C GLY A 192 -22.41 0.62 5.38
N ASP A 193 -21.12 0.28 5.33
CA ASP A 193 -20.41 -0.46 6.39
C ASP A 193 -19.80 0.47 7.47
N GLY A 194 -20.10 1.77 7.41
CA GLY A 194 -19.58 2.78 8.35
C GLY A 194 -18.16 3.27 8.06
N ALA A 195 -17.54 2.93 6.91
CA ALA A 195 -16.25 3.49 6.52
C ALA A 195 -16.34 5.00 6.24
N ALA A 196 -15.42 5.76 6.84
CA ALA A 196 -15.27 7.20 6.60
C ALA A 196 -14.71 7.50 5.19
N GLY A 197 -13.89 6.60 4.66
CA GLY A 197 -13.33 6.74 3.32
C GLY A 197 -12.70 5.46 2.77
N ARG A 198 -12.57 5.42 1.45
CA ARG A 198 -11.99 4.30 0.69
C ARG A 198 -11.14 4.79 -0.46
N VAL A 199 -10.11 4.01 -0.78
CA VAL A 199 -9.36 4.12 -2.02
C VAL A 199 -9.69 2.92 -2.89
N LEU A 200 -10.09 3.17 -4.13
CA LEU A 200 -10.21 2.17 -5.18
C LEU A 200 -9.20 2.44 -6.28
N ALA A 201 -8.69 1.39 -6.91
CA ALA A 201 -7.78 1.52 -8.04
C ALA A 201 -7.90 0.32 -9.00
N GLY A 202 -7.39 0.51 -10.21
CA GLY A 202 -7.39 -0.48 -11.27
C GLY A 202 -6.13 -1.35 -11.32
N TRP A 203 -6.26 -2.57 -11.84
CA TRP A 203 -5.12 -3.44 -12.19
C TRP A 203 -5.42 -4.27 -13.45
N SER A 204 -4.39 -4.85 -14.03
CA SER A 204 -4.50 -5.81 -15.13
C SER A 204 -4.47 -7.24 -14.61
N ALA A 205 -5.46 -8.03 -14.98
CA ALA A 205 -5.43 -9.48 -14.78
C ALA A 205 -4.50 -10.16 -15.82
N PRO A 206 -4.08 -11.43 -15.59
CA PRO A 206 -3.20 -12.16 -16.52
C PRO A 206 -3.76 -12.32 -17.94
N ASP A 207 -5.09 -12.30 -18.09
CA ASP A 207 -5.79 -12.33 -19.39
C ASP A 207 -5.78 -10.95 -20.10
N GLY A 208 -5.13 -9.93 -19.51
CA GLY A 208 -5.09 -8.57 -19.99
C GLY A 208 -6.33 -7.74 -19.64
N ALA A 209 -7.35 -8.34 -19.05
CA ALA A 209 -8.57 -7.62 -18.69
C ALA A 209 -8.31 -6.67 -17.53
N ARG A 210 -8.88 -5.46 -17.62
CA ARG A 210 -8.83 -4.49 -16.52
C ARG A 210 -9.80 -4.91 -15.42
N ARG A 211 -9.33 -4.81 -14.19
CA ARG A 211 -10.08 -5.03 -12.95
C ARG A 211 -9.98 -3.77 -12.10
N HIS A 212 -10.92 -3.62 -11.18
CA HIS A 212 -11.01 -2.48 -10.28
C HIS A 212 -11.62 -2.93 -8.95
N GLY A 213 -11.18 -2.34 -7.84
CA GLY A 213 -11.57 -2.78 -6.51
C GLY A 213 -10.93 -1.95 -5.40
N GLN A 214 -11.27 -2.29 -4.16
CA GLN A 214 -10.83 -1.54 -2.97
C GLN A 214 -9.38 -1.89 -2.59
N PHE A 215 -8.57 -0.84 -2.40
CA PHE A 215 -7.17 -0.92 -1.98
C PHE A 215 -6.99 -0.61 -0.50
N ALA A 216 -7.79 0.34 0.02
CA ALA A 216 -7.79 0.71 1.42
C ALA A 216 -9.15 1.23 1.87
N ARG A 217 -9.43 1.13 3.17
CA ARG A 217 -10.56 1.80 3.83
C ARG A 217 -10.19 2.30 5.21
N LEU A 218 -10.82 3.38 5.64
CA LEU A 218 -10.73 3.92 6.99
C LEU A 218 -12.11 3.83 7.66
N ALA A 219 -12.17 3.27 8.86
CA ALA A 219 -13.38 3.22 9.69
C ALA A 219 -13.02 3.52 11.15
N ALA A 220 -14.00 3.95 11.95
CA ALA A 220 -13.82 4.03 13.40
C ALA A 220 -13.47 2.63 13.94
N SER A 221 -12.58 2.56 14.94
CA SER A 221 -12.26 1.28 15.58
C SER A 221 -13.48 0.75 16.35
N GLU A 222 -13.76 -0.54 16.22
CA GLU A 222 -14.75 -1.22 17.06
C GLU A 222 -14.21 -1.25 18.50
N ARG A 223 -15.02 -0.83 19.47
CA ARG A 223 -14.67 -0.84 20.90
C ARG A 223 -14.88 -2.21 21.52
#